data_AF-A0A7S3F637-F1
#
_entry.id   AF-A0A7S3F637-F1
#
_cell.length_a   1.000
_cell.length_b   1.000
_cell.length_c   1.000
_cell.angle_alpha   90.00
_cell.angle_beta   90.00
_cell.angle_gamma   90.00
#
_symmetry.space_group_name_H-M   'P 1'
#
loop_
_entity.id
_entity.type
_entity.pdbx_description
1 polymer ?
#
loop_
_entity_poly.entity_id
_entity_poly.type
_entity_poly.pdbx_seq_one_letter_code
_entity_poly.pdbx_strand_id
1 'polypeptide(L)'
;TSASDATAEPGAPAKPPRRLVVVDAHPILYKSFHAKGLAGLRSAQGVPTSAVYGLCSFVVGLLEGAPCAAAVVFDAPGGSDKRKGMYDDYKANRSPMPDELRAQLPLAQE
;
A
#
# COMPACT_ATOMS: atom_id res chain seq x y z
N THR A 1 -5.79 12.49 56.44
CA THR A 1 -7.12 12.40 55.82
C THR A 1 -6.98 11.68 54.49
N SER A 2 -7.89 10.72 54.26
CA SER A 2 -7.81 9.53 53.42
C SER A 2 -7.06 9.57 52.10
N ALA A 3 -6.23 8.53 51.94
CA ALA A 3 -6.06 7.80 50.69
C ALA A 3 -7.37 7.10 50.28
N SER A 4 -7.66 7.13 48.99
CA SER A 4 -8.49 6.15 48.27
C SER A 4 -7.81 6.05 46.91
N ASP A 5 -6.78 5.22 46.77
CA ASP A 5 -6.91 3.79 46.46
C ASP A 5 -8.20 3.50 45.69
N ALA A 6 -8.11 3.67 44.38
CA ALA A 6 -9.04 3.12 43.42
C ALA A 6 -8.47 1.76 43.03
N THR A 7 -8.99 0.72 43.65
CA THR A 7 -8.72 -0.69 43.35
C THR A 7 -8.86 -0.92 41.85
N ALA A 8 -7.74 -1.17 41.17
CA ALA A 8 -7.75 -1.65 39.79
C ALA A 8 -8.16 -3.13 39.80
N GLU A 9 -9.29 -3.43 39.17
CA GLU A 9 -9.77 -4.78 38.90
C GLU A 9 -8.68 -5.62 38.17
N PRO A 10 -8.19 -6.73 38.76
CA PRO A 10 -7.24 -7.61 38.08
C PRO A 10 -8.01 -8.62 37.23
N GLY A 11 -7.88 -8.56 35.90
CA GLY A 11 -8.31 -9.70 35.06
C GLY A 11 -8.78 -9.43 33.64
N ALA A 12 -8.88 -8.18 33.18
CA ALA A 12 -9.18 -7.96 31.76
C ALA A 12 -7.92 -8.25 30.91
N PRO A 13 -7.96 -9.17 29.92
CA PRO A 13 -6.81 -9.38 29.06
C PRO A 13 -6.49 -8.05 28.36
N ALA A 14 -5.24 -7.60 28.50
CA ALA A 14 -4.77 -6.41 27.81
C ALA A 14 -5.06 -6.57 26.32
N LYS A 15 -5.93 -5.69 25.78
CA LYS A 15 -6.31 -5.70 24.38
C LYS A 15 -5.02 -5.72 23.55
N PRO A 16 -4.87 -6.66 22.60
CA PRO A 16 -3.64 -6.75 21.84
C PRO A 16 -3.36 -5.39 21.18
N PRO A 17 -2.09 -4.95 21.14
CA PRO A 17 -1.74 -3.65 20.58
C PRO A 17 -2.28 -3.57 19.16
N ARG A 18 -3.15 -2.58 18.91
CA ARG A 18 -3.75 -2.36 17.59
C ARG A 18 -2.67 -1.83 16.66
N ARG A 19 -2.04 -2.72 15.88
CA ARG A 19 -1.07 -2.35 14.86
C ARG A 19 -1.80 -1.79 13.63
N LEU A 20 -1.42 -0.58 13.22
CA LEU A 20 -1.80 0.01 11.93
C LEU A 20 -0.61 -0.05 10.98
N VAL A 21 -0.82 -0.58 9.77
CA VAL A 21 0.17 -0.65 8.70
C VAL A 21 -0.26 0.27 7.57
N VAL A 22 0.61 1.21 7.20
CA VAL A 22 0.37 2.12 6.07
C VAL A 22 1.26 1.67 4.92
N VAL A 23 0.64 1.37 3.79
CA VAL A 23 1.28 0.76 2.62
C VAL A 23 1.32 1.80 1.50
N ASP A 24 2.51 2.12 0.99
CA ASP A 24 2.65 2.86 -0.27
C ASP A 24 2.45 1.89 -1.45
N ALA A 25 1.37 2.09 -2.22
CA ALA A 25 1.01 1.20 -3.30
C ALA A 25 1.99 1.24 -4.47
N HIS A 26 2.58 2.40 -4.79
CA HIS A 26 3.33 2.59 -6.03
C HIS A 26 4.59 1.72 -6.12
N PRO A 27 5.46 1.65 -5.09
CA PRO A 27 6.60 0.74 -5.10
C PRO A 27 6.20 -0.72 -5.28
N ILE A 28 5.09 -1.16 -4.68
CA ILE A 28 4.60 -2.54 -4.79
C ILE A 28 4.07 -2.84 -6.19
N LEU A 29 3.29 -1.92 -6.76
CA LEU A 29 2.79 -2.02 -8.13
C LEU A 29 3.94 -2.09 -9.14
N TYR A 30 4.93 -1.19 -9.03
CA TYR A 30 6.12 -1.21 -9.91
C TYR A 30 6.94 -2.50 -9.75
N LYS A 31 7.16 -2.96 -8.52
CA LYS A 31 7.89 -4.21 -8.27
C LYS A 31 7.16 -5.41 -8.88
N SER A 32 5.85 -5.47 -8.69
CA SER A 32 4.99 -6.54 -9.20
C SER A 32 4.91 -6.54 -10.72
N PHE A 33 4.84 -5.36 -11.34
CA PHE A 33 4.85 -5.20 -12.79
C PHE A 33 6.11 -5.77 -13.45
N HIS A 34 7.28 -5.58 -12.83
CA HIS A 34 8.56 -6.09 -13.34
C HIS A 34 8.92 -7.50 -12.85
N ALA A 35 8.10 -8.10 -11.99
CA ALA A 35 8.37 -9.44 -11.47
C ALA A 35 8.18 -10.47 -12.58
N LYS A 36 9.27 -11.17 -12.95
CA LYS A 36 9.24 -12.20 -14.00
C LYS A 36 8.20 -13.29 -13.76
N GLY A 37 7.97 -13.66 -12.50
CA GLY A 37 6.96 -14.66 -12.12
C GLY A 37 5.50 -14.22 -12.31
N LEU A 38 5.25 -12.92 -12.51
CA LEU A 38 3.92 -12.35 -12.76
C LEU A 38 3.78 -11.83 -14.19
N ALA A 39 4.82 -11.97 -15.01
CA ALA A 39 4.80 -11.48 -16.39
C ALA A 39 3.74 -12.21 -17.23
N GLY A 40 3.01 -11.46 -18.05
CA GLY A 40 1.99 -12.00 -18.96
C GLY A 40 0.63 -12.29 -18.32
N LEU A 41 0.45 -12.04 -17.02
CA LEU A 41 -0.87 -12.15 -16.38
C LEU A 41 -1.85 -11.15 -16.98
N ARG A 42 -2.99 -11.67 -17.46
CA ARG A 42 -4.09 -10.90 -18.07
C ARG A 42 -5.45 -11.42 -17.60
N SER A 43 -6.44 -10.54 -17.54
CA SER A 43 -7.84 -10.93 -17.33
C SER A 43 -8.41 -11.64 -18.56
N ALA A 44 -9.63 -12.20 -18.44
CA ALA A 44 -10.34 -12.79 -19.58
C ALA A 44 -10.57 -11.81 -20.74
N GLN A 45 -10.61 -10.51 -20.44
CA GLN A 45 -10.75 -9.41 -21.40
C GLN A 45 -9.39 -8.93 -21.94
N GLY A 46 -8.29 -9.61 -21.59
CA GLY A 46 -6.94 -9.29 -22.05
C GLY A 46 -6.26 -8.14 -21.31
N VAL A 47 -6.85 -7.59 -20.25
CA VAL A 47 -6.28 -6.47 -19.48
C VAL A 47 -5.08 -6.98 -18.68
N PRO A 48 -3.89 -6.35 -18.72
CA PRO A 48 -2.76 -6.71 -17.85
C PRO A 48 -3.14 -6.66 -16.37
N THR A 49 -2.73 -7.64 -15.57
CA THR A 49 -3.10 -7.74 -14.14
C THR A 49 -1.93 -8.04 -13.21
N SER A 50 -0.70 -8.11 -13.73
CA SER A 50 0.49 -8.46 -12.95
C SER A 50 0.75 -7.56 -11.74
N ALA A 51 0.53 -6.25 -11.88
CA ALA A 51 0.77 -5.27 -10.83
C ALA A 51 -0.30 -5.38 -9.73
N VAL A 52 -1.58 -5.43 -10.13
CA VAL A 52 -2.71 -5.56 -9.21
C VAL A 52 -2.64 -6.87 -8.44
N TYR A 53 -2.31 -7.97 -9.13
CA TYR A 53 -2.14 -9.28 -8.49
C TYR A 53 -1.10 -9.22 -7.38
N GLY A 54 0.08 -8.65 -7.64
CA GLY A 54 1.13 -8.56 -6.63
C GLY A 54 0.79 -7.63 -5.46
N LEU A 55 0.03 -6.55 -5.69
CA LEU A 55 -0.49 -5.70 -4.61
C LEU A 55 -1.47 -6.48 -3.72
N CYS A 56 -2.43 -7.20 -4.32
CA CYS A 56 -3.38 -8.02 -3.59
C CYS A 56 -2.69 -9.12 -2.79
N SER A 57 -1.75 -9.85 -3.40
CA SER A 57 -0.97 -10.88 -2.71
C SER A 57 -0.19 -10.32 -1.52
N PHE A 58 0.36 -9.11 -1.65
CA PHE A 58 1.04 -8.44 -0.55
C PHE A 58 0.07 -8.12 0.60
N VAL A 59 -1.11 -7.56 0.31
CA VAL A 59 -2.10 -7.22 1.33
C VAL A 59 -2.64 -8.48 2.02
N VAL A 60 -2.92 -9.54 1.27
CA VAL A 60 -3.34 -10.83 1.84
C VAL A 60 -2.29 -11.38 2.80
N GLY A 61 -1.03 -11.46 2.36
CA GLY A 61 0.07 -11.94 3.22
C GLY A 61 0.29 -11.07 4.46
N LEU A 62 0.06 -9.76 4.37
CA LEU A 62 0.13 -8.85 5.51
C LEU A 62 -0.94 -9.16 6.56
N LEU A 63 -2.17 -9.40 6.11
CA LEU A 63 -3.31 -9.69 6.99
C LEU A 63 -3.24 -11.09 7.61
N GLU A 64 -2.67 -12.05 6.88
CA GLU A 64 -2.44 -13.42 7.37
C GLU A 64 -1.31 -13.49 8.41
N GLY A 65 -0.27 -12.65 8.27
CA GLY A 65 0.92 -12.71 9.12
C GLY A 65 0.70 -12.28 10.57
N ALA A 66 -0.20 -11.31 10.83
CA ALA A 66 -0.60 -10.90 12.17
C ALA A 66 -1.87 -10.03 12.13
N PRO A 67 -2.69 -10.04 13.21
CA PRO A 67 -3.81 -9.11 13.35
C PRO A 67 -3.34 -7.65 13.25
N CYS A 68 -3.72 -6.97 12.17
CA CYS A 68 -3.43 -5.55 11.96
C CYS A 68 -4.57 -4.85 11.21
N ALA A 69 -4.67 -3.54 11.37
CA ALA A 69 -5.39 -2.69 10.44
C ALA A 69 -4.41 -2.27 9.33
N ALA A 70 -4.87 -2.21 8.08
CA ALA A 70 -4.06 -1.79 6.94
C ALA A 70 -4.72 -0.62 6.21
N ALA A 71 -3.90 0.34 5.79
CA ALA A 71 -4.30 1.45 4.91
C ALA A 71 -3.37 1.46 3.70
N VAL A 72 -3.92 1.26 2.50
CA VAL A 72 -3.17 1.35 1.25
C VAL A 72 -3.31 2.76 0.71
N VAL A 73 -2.20 3.41 0.42
CA VAL A 73 -2.13 4.82 0.02
C VAL A 73 -1.63 4.91 -1.42
N PHE A 74 -2.36 5.69 -2.21
CA PHE A 74 -2.02 6.02 -3.58
C PHE A 74 -1.61 7.49 -3.66
N ASP A 75 -0.59 7.78 -4.47
CA ASP A 75 -0.23 9.16 -4.80
C ASP A 75 -1.43 9.87 -5.47
N ALA A 76 -1.67 11.11 -5.06
CA ALA A 76 -2.67 11.96 -5.69
C ALA A 76 -2.24 12.33 -7.12
N PRO A 77 -3.21 12.53 -8.04
CA PRO A 77 -2.93 13.07 -9.37
C PRO A 77 -2.12 14.38 -9.27
N GLY A 78 -1.07 14.52 -10.09
CA GLY A 78 -0.22 15.72 -10.11
C GLY A 78 0.70 15.89 -8.89
N GLY A 79 0.86 14.86 -8.05
CA GLY A 79 1.58 14.97 -6.76
C GLY A 79 3.05 15.43 -6.85
N SER A 80 3.70 15.30 -8.01
CA SER A 80 5.07 15.81 -8.21
C SER A 80 5.14 17.29 -8.61
N ASP A 81 4.05 17.90 -9.06
CA ASP A 81 4.14 19.14 -9.84
C ASP A 81 4.51 20.33 -8.98
N LYS A 82 4.00 20.38 -7.74
CA LYS A 82 4.46 21.37 -6.73
C LYS A 82 5.96 21.24 -6.44
N ARG A 83 6.48 20.01 -6.40
CA ARG A 83 7.90 19.75 -6.09
C ARG A 83 8.80 20.11 -7.28
N LYS A 84 8.35 19.82 -8.50
CA LYS A 84 9.03 20.25 -9.74
C LYS A 84 9.10 21.79 -9.82
N GLY A 85 8.04 22.49 -9.46
CA GLY A 85 8.06 23.97 -9.41
C GLY A 85 8.98 24.58 -8.35
N MET A 86 9.45 23.81 -7.37
CA MET A 86 10.46 24.26 -6.39
C MET A 86 11.88 23.82 -6.76
N TYR A 87 12.02 22.74 -7.53
CA TYR A 87 13.29 22.16 -7.94
C TYR A 87 13.12 21.41 -9.27
N ASP A 88 13.64 22.00 -10.34
CA ASP A 88 13.42 21.52 -11.71
C ASP A 88 13.96 20.10 -11.93
N ASP A 89 15.09 19.77 -11.30
CA ASP A 89 15.72 18.44 -11.41
C ASP A 89 15.05 17.38 -10.52
N TYR A 90 13.95 17.71 -9.84
CA TYR A 90 13.25 16.76 -8.98
C TYR A 90 12.75 15.54 -9.77
N LYS A 91 13.37 14.38 -9.52
CA LYS A 91 13.06 13.11 -10.21
C LYS A 91 13.19 13.20 -11.74
N ALA A 92 13.99 14.14 -12.28
CA ALA A 92 14.17 14.31 -13.72
C ALA A 92 14.66 13.03 -14.43
N ASN A 93 15.45 12.20 -13.74
CA ASN A 93 15.97 10.93 -14.27
C ASN A 93 15.00 9.74 -14.18
N ARG A 94 13.73 9.94 -13.75
CA ARG A 94 12.76 8.85 -13.72
C ARG A 94 12.10 8.67 -15.08
N SER A 95 12.16 7.46 -15.60
CA SER A 95 11.38 7.07 -16.78
C SER A 95 9.88 7.24 -16.51
N PRO A 96 9.10 7.58 -17.55
CA PRO A 96 7.64 7.61 -17.44
C PRO A 96 7.11 6.23 -17.03
N MET A 97 6.01 6.22 -16.30
CA MET A 97 5.32 4.98 -15.94
C MET A 97 4.89 4.24 -17.22
N PRO A 98 5.17 2.93 -17.37
CA PRO A 98 4.72 2.16 -18.52
C PRO A 98 3.19 2.19 -18.67
N ASP A 99 2.68 2.25 -19.90
CA ASP A 99 1.23 2.39 -20.15
C ASP A 99 0.43 1.18 -19.62
N GLU A 100 0.97 -0.04 -19.73
CA GLU A 100 0.34 -1.24 -19.17
C GLU A 100 0.26 -1.21 -17.62
N LEU A 101 1.20 -0.55 -16.95
CA LEU A 101 1.13 -0.32 -15.51
C LEU A 101 0.10 0.77 -15.19
N ARG A 102 0.08 1.85 -15.98
CA ARG A 102 -0.88 2.95 -15.78
C ARG A 102 -2.32 2.48 -15.94
N ALA A 103 -2.59 1.60 -16.89
CA ALA A 103 -3.91 0.99 -17.11
C ALA A 103 -4.40 0.15 -15.92
N GLN A 104 -3.50 -0.31 -15.06
CA GLN A 104 -3.81 -1.10 -13.87
C GLN A 104 -4.11 -0.25 -12.63
N LEU A 105 -3.77 1.04 -12.62
CA LEU A 105 -3.99 1.91 -11.46
C LEU A 105 -5.47 2.05 -11.05
N PRO A 106 -6.42 2.26 -11.99
CA PRO A 106 -7.83 2.34 -11.62
C PRO A 106 -8.33 1.05 -10.96
N LEU A 107 -7.91 -0.10 -11.50
CA LEU A 107 -8.28 -1.41 -10.95
C LEU A 107 -7.66 -1.66 -9.56
N ALA A 108 -6.50 -1.07 -9.27
CA ALA A 108 -5.89 -1.17 -7.94
C ALA A 108 -6.58 -0.29 -6.88
N GLN A 109 -7.34 0.72 -7.31
CA GLN A 109 -8.05 1.68 -6.44
C GLN A 109 -9.52 1.31 -6.19
N GLU A 110 -10.05 0.38 -6.98
CA GLU A 110 -11.40 -0.20 -6.84
C GLU A 110 -11.47 -1.15 -5.64
#